data_AF-A0A8C0U8F4-F1
#
_entry.id   AF-A0A8C0U8F4-F1
#
_cell.length_a   1.000
_cell.length_b   1.000
_cell.length_c   1.000
_cell.angle_alpha   90.00
_cell.angle_beta   90.00
_cell.angle_gamma   90.00
#
_symmetry.space_group_name_H-M   'P 1'
#
loop_
_entity.id
_entity.type
_entity.pdbx_description
1 polymer ?
#
loop_
_entity_poly.entity_id
_entity_poly.type
_entity_poly.pdbx_seq_one_letter_code
_entity_poly.pdbx_strand_id
1 'polypeptide(L)'
;AGPAAASPSEGLFKGSSAAGCWHSIAFLGGIMQQTGNKPPAMLPKRGEYMLKDMKRMAKYYQVPVHMSADDFQRILGTSKNSLTAMRFITATDMTNPQYLEPLSREFWMRILNCIVFSQAAQQAGLSAELSQKALEMISSPTVKDRLKETTAEALKYGAFGMPAVVAHYDGKPHLFFGSDRLELLGSIIGEKWLGPVPSPKM
;
A
#
# COMPACT_ATOMS: atom_id res chain seq x y z
N ALA A 1 -17.88 7.04 -8.56
CA ALA A 1 -16.66 6.35 -9.04
C ALA A 1 -15.47 7.16 -8.56
N GLY A 2 -14.94 6.81 -7.37
CA GLY A 2 -13.83 7.51 -6.74
C GLY A 2 -12.48 6.93 -7.19
N PRO A 3 -11.39 7.69 -7.04
CA PRO A 3 -10.09 7.37 -7.63
C PRO A 3 -9.37 6.20 -6.97
N ALA A 4 -8.50 5.58 -7.76
CA ALA A 4 -7.72 4.37 -7.46
C ALA A 4 -6.28 4.71 -7.01
N ALA A 5 -5.71 3.83 -6.16
CA ALA A 5 -4.31 3.39 -6.02
C ALA A 5 -3.89 3.20 -4.54
N ALA A 6 -3.08 2.20 -4.12
CA ALA A 6 -1.80 1.82 -4.69
C ALA A 6 -1.47 0.32 -4.50
N SER A 7 -1.29 -0.36 -5.62
CA SER A 7 -0.65 -1.66 -5.88
C SER A 7 -0.78 -1.86 -7.40
N PRO A 8 0.16 -2.53 -8.11
CA PRO A 8 0.25 -2.47 -9.58
C PRO A 8 -0.85 -3.22 -10.32
N SER A 9 -2.12 -3.21 -9.90
CA SER A 9 -3.18 -3.97 -10.57
C SER A 9 -3.44 -3.53 -12.01
N GLU A 10 -3.04 -2.32 -12.39
CA GLU A 10 -3.05 -1.89 -13.79
C GLU A 10 -1.94 -2.63 -14.58
N GLY A 11 -2.37 -3.55 -15.44
CA GLY A 11 -1.49 -4.30 -16.34
C GLY A 11 -1.15 -5.73 -15.90
N LEU A 12 -1.49 -6.14 -14.69
CA LEU A 12 -1.27 -7.52 -14.20
C LEU A 12 -2.21 -8.56 -14.82
N PHE A 13 -3.35 -8.10 -15.34
CA PHE A 13 -4.43 -8.91 -15.88
C PHE A 13 -4.71 -8.51 -17.34
N LYS A 14 -4.93 -9.49 -18.22
CA LYS A 14 -5.19 -9.26 -19.65
C LYS A 14 -6.71 -9.10 -19.90
N GLY A 15 -7.23 -7.89 -19.76
CA GLY A 15 -8.65 -7.63 -20.06
C GLY A 15 -9.28 -6.45 -19.32
N SER A 16 -8.48 -5.49 -18.83
CA SER A 16 -8.75 -4.55 -17.74
C SER A 16 -10.15 -3.89 -17.71
N SER A 17 -11.16 -4.65 -17.27
CA SER A 17 -12.13 -4.14 -16.33
C SER A 17 -11.79 -4.77 -14.98
N ALA A 18 -10.82 -4.20 -14.26
CA ALA A 18 -10.68 -4.39 -12.82
C ALA A 18 -11.86 -3.74 -12.04
N ALA A 19 -13.04 -3.72 -12.67
CA ALA A 19 -14.31 -3.22 -12.19
C ALA A 19 -14.80 -4.19 -11.12
N GLY A 20 -14.29 -4.02 -9.90
CA GLY A 20 -14.67 -4.85 -8.76
C GLY A 20 -13.60 -4.98 -7.68
N CYS A 21 -12.35 -4.58 -7.92
CA CYS A 21 -11.33 -4.62 -6.87
C CYS A 21 -11.22 -3.28 -6.15
N TRP A 22 -11.57 -3.25 -4.87
CA TRP A 22 -11.33 -2.14 -3.97
C TRP A 22 -9.89 -2.15 -3.46
N HIS A 23 -9.25 -0.98 -3.55
CA HIS A 23 -7.92 -0.69 -3.03
C HIS A 23 -7.96 0.70 -2.40
N SER A 24 -8.32 0.81 -1.10
CA SER A 24 -8.24 2.11 -0.41
C SER A 24 -6.99 2.21 0.45
N ILE A 25 -6.56 3.45 0.65
CA ILE A 25 -5.62 3.86 1.69
C ILE A 25 -6.12 3.33 3.04
N ALA A 26 -5.28 2.64 3.81
CA ALA A 26 -5.62 2.22 5.16
C ALA A 26 -4.37 2.23 6.06
N PHE A 27 -4.54 2.61 7.32
CA PHE A 27 -3.43 2.69 8.26
C PHE A 27 -3.24 1.36 8.98
N LEU A 28 -2.14 0.65 8.66
CA LEU A 28 -1.80 -0.65 9.26
C LEU A 28 -1.78 -0.60 10.80
N GLY A 29 -1.25 0.47 11.39
CA GLY A 29 -1.25 0.64 12.85
C GLY A 29 -2.66 0.65 13.45
N GLY A 30 -3.64 1.27 12.76
CA GLY A 30 -5.04 1.25 13.15
C GLY A 30 -5.69 -0.12 13.00
N ILE A 31 -5.39 -0.84 11.92
CA ILE A 31 -5.88 -2.22 11.70
C ILE A 31 -5.39 -3.14 12.81
N MET A 32 -4.08 -3.12 13.10
CA MET A 32 -3.46 -3.98 14.12
C MET A 32 -3.99 -3.68 15.51
N GLN A 33 -4.21 -2.40 15.84
CA GLN A 33 -4.80 -2.01 17.12
C GLN A 33 -6.22 -2.57 17.29
N GLN A 34 -7.06 -2.47 16.26
CA GLN A 34 -8.47 -2.89 16.32
C GLN A 34 -8.63 -4.42 16.29
N THR A 35 -7.73 -5.13 15.61
CA THR A 35 -7.81 -6.59 15.44
C THR A 35 -7.01 -7.36 16.50
N GLY A 36 -6.20 -6.68 17.30
CA GLY A 36 -5.24 -7.31 18.21
C GLY A 36 -4.05 -7.99 17.51
N ASN A 37 -3.91 -7.81 16.19
CA ASN A 37 -2.81 -8.40 15.43
C ASN A 37 -1.47 -7.78 15.84
N LYS A 38 -0.41 -8.59 15.81
CA LYS A 38 0.96 -8.20 16.17
C LYS A 38 1.89 -8.36 14.97
N PRO A 39 2.97 -7.56 14.86
CA PRO A 39 3.90 -7.71 13.75
C PRO A 39 4.46 -9.14 13.73
N PRO A 40 4.50 -9.83 12.58
CA PRO A 40 5.00 -11.21 12.51
C PRO A 40 6.47 -11.32 12.95
N ALA A 41 7.23 -10.24 12.79
CA ALA A 41 8.61 -10.10 13.22
C ALA A 41 8.84 -10.22 14.73
N MET A 42 7.79 -10.07 15.55
CA MET A 42 7.88 -10.27 17.00
C MET A 42 8.30 -11.70 17.37
N LEU A 43 8.09 -12.68 16.47
CA LEU A 43 8.68 -14.01 16.58
C LEU A 43 10.03 -14.02 15.83
N PRO A 44 11.18 -14.18 16.51
CA PRO A 44 12.50 -14.02 15.89
C PRO A 44 12.70 -14.86 14.62
N LYS A 45 12.24 -16.12 14.62
CA LYS A 45 12.34 -17.00 13.44
C LYS A 45 11.51 -16.53 12.24
N ARG A 46 10.36 -15.87 12.47
CA ARG A 46 9.61 -15.22 11.40
C ARG A 46 10.35 -13.97 10.90
N GLY A 47 10.96 -13.19 11.78
CA GLY A 47 11.80 -12.05 11.39
C GLY A 47 13.00 -12.46 10.51
N GLU A 48 13.75 -13.50 10.91
CA GLU A 48 14.85 -14.07 10.12
C GLU A 48 14.38 -14.52 8.73
N TYR A 49 13.21 -15.18 8.66
CA TYR A 49 12.60 -15.59 7.40
C TYR A 49 12.25 -14.39 6.52
N MET A 50 11.56 -13.38 7.08
CA MET A 50 11.13 -12.19 6.34
C MET A 50 12.30 -11.45 5.68
N LEU A 51 13.43 -11.32 6.37
CA LEU A 51 14.63 -10.69 5.79
C LEU A 51 15.18 -11.45 4.58
N LYS A 52 15.16 -12.79 4.62
CA LYS A 52 15.55 -13.64 3.48
C LYS A 52 14.53 -13.53 2.35
N ASP A 53 13.25 -13.54 2.70
CA ASP A 53 12.16 -13.60 1.75
C ASP A 53 11.98 -12.27 0.99
N MET A 54 12.17 -11.14 1.66
CA MET A 54 12.15 -9.83 0.97
C MET A 54 13.20 -9.72 -0.13
N LYS A 55 14.38 -10.35 0.02
CA LYS A 55 15.38 -10.41 -1.06
C LYS A 55 14.88 -11.22 -2.26
N ARG A 56 14.18 -12.33 -2.02
CA ARG A 56 13.57 -13.15 -3.08
C ARG A 56 12.46 -12.37 -3.78
N MET A 57 11.59 -11.73 -3.01
CA MET A 57 10.46 -10.96 -3.52
C MET A 57 10.92 -9.71 -4.28
N ALA A 58 11.93 -8.99 -3.80
CA ALA A 58 12.55 -7.88 -4.52
C ALA A 58 13.05 -8.31 -5.91
N LYS A 59 13.74 -9.45 -5.99
CA LYS A 59 14.20 -10.03 -7.27
C LYS A 59 13.02 -10.49 -8.15
N TYR A 60 12.03 -11.18 -7.58
CA TYR A 60 10.90 -11.73 -8.31
C TYR A 60 9.98 -10.64 -8.90
N TYR A 61 9.70 -9.59 -8.13
CA TYR A 61 8.89 -8.44 -8.57
C TYR A 61 9.71 -7.32 -9.25
N GLN A 62 11.04 -7.48 -9.36
CA GLN A 62 11.95 -6.45 -9.87
C GLN A 62 11.79 -5.08 -9.19
N VAL A 63 11.50 -5.08 -7.89
CA VAL A 63 11.39 -3.86 -7.08
C VAL A 63 12.73 -3.64 -6.36
N PRO A 64 13.36 -2.45 -6.45
CA PRO A 64 14.70 -2.21 -5.92
C PRO A 64 14.76 -2.02 -4.39
N VAL A 65 14.09 -2.91 -3.65
CA VAL A 65 14.07 -2.96 -2.18
C VAL A 65 15.32 -3.66 -1.66
N HIS A 66 16.10 -2.95 -0.85
CA HIS A 66 17.23 -3.47 -0.10
C HIS A 66 16.97 -3.25 1.38
N MET A 67 16.89 -4.33 2.16
CA MET A 67 16.60 -4.24 3.59
C MET A 67 17.69 -4.92 4.41
N SER A 68 18.40 -4.12 5.20
CA SER A 68 19.30 -4.62 6.23
C SER A 68 18.53 -5.01 7.50
N ALA A 69 19.20 -5.70 8.42
CA ALA A 69 18.61 -6.01 9.73
C ALA A 69 18.32 -4.71 10.54
N ASP A 70 19.20 -3.72 10.45
CA ASP A 70 19.06 -2.44 11.13
C ASP A 70 17.89 -1.62 10.57
N ASP A 71 17.70 -1.63 9.25
CA ASP A 71 16.53 -1.01 8.60
C ASP A 71 15.24 -1.64 9.10
N PHE A 72 15.21 -2.97 9.16
CA PHE A 72 14.04 -3.71 9.61
C PHE A 72 13.68 -3.38 11.07
N GLN A 73 14.66 -3.31 11.97
CA GLN A 73 14.44 -2.89 13.36
C GLN A 73 13.94 -1.46 13.45
N ARG A 74 14.51 -0.54 12.67
CA ARG A 74 14.05 0.85 12.62
C ARG A 74 12.61 0.94 12.13
N ILE A 75 12.23 0.21 11.08
CA ILE A 75 10.86 0.20 10.55
C ILE A 75 9.86 -0.35 11.56
N LEU A 76 10.22 -1.40 12.30
CA LEU A 76 9.37 -1.91 13.38
C LEU A 76 9.15 -0.87 14.49
N GLY A 77 10.09 0.08 14.67
CA GLY A 77 10.00 1.18 15.63
C GLY A 77 9.39 2.49 15.14
N THR A 78 9.24 2.74 13.83
CA THR A 78 8.91 4.07 13.25
C THR A 78 7.40 4.40 13.17
N SER A 79 6.61 3.95 14.14
CA SER A 79 5.15 4.16 14.18
C SER A 79 4.73 5.63 13.94
N LYS A 80 5.46 6.60 14.49
CA LYS A 80 5.19 8.04 14.33
C LYS A 80 5.42 8.57 12.91
N ASN A 81 6.45 8.11 12.20
CA ASN A 81 6.76 8.59 10.85
C ASN A 81 5.76 8.04 9.82
N SER A 82 5.25 6.82 10.05
CA SER A 82 4.26 6.20 9.19
C SER A 82 2.90 6.91 9.22
N LEU A 83 2.43 7.38 10.37
CA LEU A 83 1.14 8.06 10.48
C LEU A 83 1.11 9.39 9.70
N THR A 84 2.18 10.18 9.80
CA THR A 84 2.30 11.45 9.07
C THR A 84 2.40 11.21 7.56
N ALA A 85 3.15 10.18 7.14
CA ALA A 85 3.20 9.75 5.74
C ALA A 85 1.82 9.34 5.21
N MET A 86 1.08 8.52 5.96
CA MET A 86 -0.27 8.10 5.55
C MET A 86 -1.25 9.26 5.49
N ARG A 87 -1.15 10.26 6.38
CA ARG A 87 -1.95 11.49 6.31
C ARG A 87 -1.60 12.34 5.10
N PHE A 88 -0.32 12.43 4.74
CA PHE A 88 0.11 13.14 3.53
C PHE A 88 -0.39 12.46 2.25
N ILE A 89 -0.31 11.13 2.19
CA ILE A 89 -0.90 10.33 1.10
C ILE A 89 -2.42 10.55 1.04
N THR A 90 -3.10 10.54 2.18
CA THR A 90 -4.56 10.80 2.27
C THR A 90 -4.91 12.20 1.79
N ALA A 91 -4.18 13.23 2.21
CA ALA A 91 -4.40 14.60 1.76
C ALA A 91 -4.19 14.72 0.24
N THR A 92 -3.20 14.01 -0.30
CA THR A 92 -2.95 13.96 -1.75
C THR A 92 -4.08 13.25 -2.48
N ASP A 93 -4.56 12.10 -2.00
CA ASP A 93 -5.73 11.42 -2.60
C ASP A 93 -6.97 12.31 -2.64
N MET A 94 -7.24 13.03 -1.54
CA MET A 94 -8.38 13.94 -1.45
C MET A 94 -8.32 15.12 -2.43
N THR A 95 -7.13 15.53 -2.87
CA THR A 95 -6.95 16.80 -3.60
C THR A 95 -6.39 16.63 -5.01
N ASN A 96 -5.51 15.64 -5.20
CA ASN A 96 -4.78 15.34 -6.41
C ASN A 96 -4.61 13.81 -6.58
N PRO A 97 -5.71 13.05 -6.70
CA PRO A 97 -5.69 11.60 -6.69
C PRO A 97 -4.85 10.95 -7.80
N GLN A 98 -4.62 11.65 -8.91
CA GLN A 98 -3.74 11.18 -9.98
C GLN A 98 -2.30 10.92 -9.51
N TYR A 99 -1.88 11.49 -8.38
CA TYR A 99 -0.56 11.25 -7.79
C TYR A 99 -0.56 10.17 -6.71
N LEU A 100 -1.70 9.56 -6.38
CA LEU A 100 -1.79 8.61 -5.28
C LEU A 100 -0.86 7.40 -5.46
N GLU A 101 -0.88 6.76 -6.63
CA GLU A 101 0.00 5.63 -6.92
C GLU A 101 1.49 6.01 -6.90
N PRO A 102 1.95 6.98 -7.71
CA PRO A 102 3.37 7.31 -7.75
C PRO A 102 3.85 7.81 -6.38
N LEU A 103 3.05 8.59 -5.66
CA LEU A 103 3.42 9.07 -4.33
C LEU A 103 3.55 7.92 -3.33
N SER A 104 2.58 7.01 -3.28
CA SER A 104 2.64 5.84 -2.40
C SER A 104 3.86 4.97 -2.67
N ARG A 105 4.21 4.80 -3.96
CA ARG A 105 5.43 4.10 -4.39
C ARG A 105 6.69 4.81 -3.90
N GLU A 106 6.78 6.13 -4.04
CA GLU A 106 7.94 6.90 -3.59
C GLU A 106 8.10 6.87 -2.06
N PHE A 107 7.01 6.89 -1.29
CA PHE A 107 7.06 6.69 0.17
C PHE A 107 7.50 5.27 0.53
N TRP A 108 6.97 4.25 -0.15
CA TRP A 108 7.34 2.86 0.10
C TRP A 108 8.84 2.62 -0.14
N MET A 109 9.37 3.15 -1.24
CA MET A 109 10.81 3.05 -1.55
C MET A 109 11.70 3.75 -0.53
N ARG A 110 11.17 4.77 0.17
CA ARG A 110 11.90 5.59 1.15
C ARG A 110 11.62 5.24 2.60
N ILE A 111 10.68 4.34 2.90
CA ILE A 111 10.38 3.93 4.27
C ILE A 111 11.60 3.23 4.91
N LEU A 112 12.46 2.64 4.08
CA LEU A 112 13.74 2.05 4.46
C LEU A 112 14.85 3.11 4.62
N ASN A 113 14.56 4.40 4.47
CA ASN A 113 15.50 5.50 4.59
C ASN A 113 14.87 6.60 5.47
N CYS A 114 15.36 7.83 5.37
CA CYS A 114 14.68 8.99 5.94
C CYS A 114 13.50 9.38 5.04
N ILE A 115 12.30 9.51 5.62
CA ILE A 115 11.14 10.01 4.88
C ILE A 115 11.29 11.52 4.75
N VAL A 116 11.70 11.97 3.57
CA VAL A 116 11.68 13.38 3.16
C VAL A 116 10.48 13.59 2.25
N PHE A 117 9.41 14.17 2.79
CA PHE A 117 8.12 14.34 2.11
C PHE A 117 8.26 15.08 0.78
N SER A 118 9.02 16.18 0.77
CA SER A 118 9.25 16.99 -0.42
C SER A 118 9.95 16.21 -1.53
N GLN A 119 10.93 15.36 -1.19
CA GLN A 119 11.64 14.53 -2.15
C GLN A 119 10.74 13.43 -2.72
N ALA A 120 9.95 12.77 -1.86
CA ALA A 120 8.99 11.75 -2.31
C ALA A 120 7.94 12.37 -3.24
N ALA A 121 7.42 13.55 -2.89
CA ALA A 121 6.44 14.26 -3.68
C ALA A 121 7.00 14.73 -5.02
N GLN A 122 8.22 15.30 -5.04
CA GLN A 122 8.88 15.72 -6.27
C GLN A 122 9.09 14.54 -7.23
N GLN A 123 9.56 13.39 -6.74
CA GLN A 123 9.80 12.21 -7.57
C GLN A 123 8.51 11.55 -8.05
N ALA A 124 7.41 11.73 -7.31
CA ALA A 124 6.08 11.36 -7.74
C ALA A 124 5.45 12.35 -8.74
N GLY A 125 6.13 13.46 -9.06
CA GLY A 125 5.68 14.46 -10.02
C GLY A 125 4.78 15.56 -9.44
N LEU A 126 4.67 15.68 -8.12
CA LEU A 126 3.97 16.81 -7.49
C LEU A 126 4.82 18.07 -7.59
N SER A 127 4.16 19.20 -7.87
CA SER A 127 4.80 20.51 -7.74
C SER A 127 5.07 20.85 -6.26
N ALA A 128 5.94 21.82 -6.02
CA ALA A 128 6.24 22.28 -4.67
C ALA A 128 4.98 22.84 -3.98
N GLU A 129 4.12 23.54 -4.73
CA GLU A 129 2.88 24.14 -4.24
C GLU A 129 1.86 23.06 -3.83
N LEU A 130 1.68 22.03 -4.66
CA LEU A 130 0.78 20.91 -4.32
C LEU A 130 1.28 20.14 -3.11
N SER A 131 2.60 19.91 -3.04
CA SER A 131 3.24 19.25 -1.91
C SER A 131 3.06 20.04 -0.62
N GLN A 132 3.26 21.35 -0.66
CA GLN A 132 3.09 22.24 0.50
C GLN A 132 1.63 22.25 0.98
N LYS A 133 0.67 22.35 0.06
CA LYS A 133 -0.75 22.29 0.38
C LYS A 133 -1.13 20.96 1.07
N ALA A 134 -0.63 19.84 0.57
CA ALA A 134 -0.86 18.54 1.20
C ALA A 134 -0.22 18.44 2.60
N LEU A 135 0.97 19.02 2.81
CA LEU A 135 1.65 19.10 4.12
C LEU A 135 0.82 19.89 5.13
N GLU A 136 0.24 21.02 4.74
CA GLU A 136 -0.59 21.85 5.63
C GLU A 136 -1.87 21.10 6.09
N MET A 137 -2.39 20.23 5.23
CA MET A 137 -3.62 19.47 5.51
C MET A 137 -3.42 18.29 6.45
N ILE A 138 -2.21 17.76 6.65
CA ILE A 138 -1.98 16.50 7.40
C ILE A 138 -2.51 16.52 8.83
N SER A 139 -2.57 17.70 9.44
CA SER A 139 -3.05 17.89 10.81
C SER A 139 -4.53 18.25 10.90
N SER A 140 -5.19 18.52 9.77
CA SER A 140 -6.60 18.88 9.71
C SER A 140 -7.51 17.74 10.20
N PRO A 141 -8.67 18.05 10.82
CA PRO A 141 -9.68 17.06 11.15
C PRO A 141 -10.10 16.24 9.92
N THR A 142 -10.32 16.89 8.79
CA THR A 142 -10.79 16.25 7.55
C THR A 142 -9.86 15.13 7.07
N VAL A 143 -8.54 15.36 7.04
CA VAL A 143 -7.58 14.30 6.64
C VAL A 143 -7.50 13.20 7.68
N LYS A 144 -7.54 13.55 8.97
CA LYS A 144 -7.50 12.56 10.07
C LYS A 144 -8.72 11.65 10.01
N ASP A 145 -9.89 12.21 9.79
CA ASP A 145 -11.14 11.48 9.77
C ASP A 145 -11.25 10.64 8.49
N ARG A 146 -10.83 11.17 7.33
CA ARG A 146 -10.73 10.39 6.10
C ARG A 146 -9.83 9.15 6.24
N LEU A 147 -8.67 9.28 6.89
CA LEU A 147 -7.79 8.13 7.13
C LEU A 147 -8.41 7.12 8.10
N LYS A 148 -9.15 7.57 9.12
CA LYS A 148 -9.89 6.66 10.03
C LYS A 148 -11.00 5.93 9.29
N GLU A 149 -11.79 6.63 8.47
CA GLU A 149 -12.92 6.07 7.72
C GLU A 149 -12.46 4.97 6.77
N THR A 150 -11.44 5.24 5.98
CA THR A 150 -10.88 4.28 5.02
C THR A 150 -10.21 3.09 5.72
N THR A 151 -9.59 3.31 6.88
CA THR A 151 -9.11 2.21 7.75
C THR A 151 -10.26 1.39 8.32
N ALA A 152 -11.36 2.02 8.74
CA ALA A 152 -12.55 1.35 9.24
C ALA A 152 -13.26 0.55 8.14
N GLU A 153 -13.24 1.03 6.90
CA GLU A 153 -13.73 0.30 5.74
C GLU A 153 -12.93 -0.98 5.48
N ALA A 154 -11.59 -0.92 5.52
CA ALA A 154 -10.74 -2.11 5.44
C ALA A 154 -11.11 -3.14 6.52
N LEU A 155 -11.33 -2.68 7.75
CA LEU A 155 -11.76 -3.52 8.88
C LEU A 155 -13.13 -4.15 8.65
N LYS A 156 -14.09 -3.43 8.05
CA LYS A 156 -15.42 -3.97 7.69
C LYS A 156 -15.32 -5.13 6.70
N TYR A 157 -14.34 -5.10 5.79
CA TYR A 157 -14.05 -6.21 4.88
C TYR A 157 -13.23 -7.34 5.51
N GLY A 158 -12.90 -7.25 6.80
CA GLY A 158 -12.18 -8.28 7.55
C GLY A 158 -10.66 -8.17 7.49
N ALA A 159 -10.10 -7.02 7.07
CA ALA A 159 -8.65 -6.83 7.06
C ALA A 159 -8.08 -6.95 8.48
N PHE A 160 -7.09 -7.83 8.64
CA PHE A 160 -6.32 -8.00 9.88
C PHE A 160 -4.85 -7.54 9.73
N GLY A 161 -4.45 -7.19 8.51
CA GLY A 161 -3.11 -6.72 8.17
C GLY A 161 -3.10 -6.16 6.75
N MET A 162 -1.91 -5.81 6.26
CA MET A 162 -1.70 -5.28 4.91
C MET A 162 -0.53 -5.99 4.19
N PRO A 163 -0.50 -6.01 2.85
CA PRO A 163 -1.55 -5.52 1.95
C PRO A 163 -2.79 -6.42 1.95
N ALA A 164 -3.94 -5.82 1.63
CA ALA A 164 -5.20 -6.51 1.46
C ALA A 164 -5.90 -5.97 0.21
N VAL A 165 -6.48 -6.87 -0.57
CA VAL A 165 -7.29 -6.57 -1.76
C VAL A 165 -8.68 -7.08 -1.51
N VAL A 166 -9.70 -6.28 -1.78
CA VAL A 166 -11.10 -6.71 -1.70
C VAL A 166 -11.65 -6.80 -3.10
N ALA A 167 -11.96 -8.00 -3.57
CA ALA A 167 -12.58 -8.23 -4.87
C ALA A 167 -14.08 -8.46 -4.70
N HIS A 168 -14.88 -7.82 -5.53
CA HIS A 168 -16.34 -7.97 -5.57
C HIS A 168 -16.71 -8.88 -6.73
N TYR A 169 -17.15 -10.09 -6.41
CA TYR A 169 -17.70 -11.07 -7.36
C TYR A 169 -18.85 -11.82 -6.68
N ASP A 170 -19.72 -12.46 -7.46
CA ASP A 170 -20.94 -13.12 -6.96
C ASP A 170 -21.81 -12.23 -6.04
N GLY A 171 -21.82 -10.92 -6.30
CA GLY A 171 -22.58 -9.93 -5.53
C GLY A 171 -22.08 -9.67 -4.10
N LYS A 172 -20.88 -10.15 -3.72
CA LYS A 172 -20.34 -10.00 -2.36
C LYS A 172 -18.84 -9.64 -2.35
N PRO A 173 -18.35 -9.01 -1.27
CA PRO A 173 -16.93 -8.70 -1.14
C PRO A 173 -16.12 -9.92 -0.67
N HIS A 174 -14.91 -10.07 -1.20
CA HIS A 174 -13.97 -11.12 -0.86
C HIS A 174 -12.58 -10.54 -0.58
N LEU A 175 -12.09 -10.73 0.63
CA LEU A 175 -10.77 -10.27 1.06
C LEU A 175 -9.68 -11.26 0.68
N PHE A 176 -8.62 -10.76 0.05
CA PHE A 176 -7.36 -11.47 -0.20
C PHE A 176 -6.24 -10.74 0.53
N PHE A 177 -5.56 -11.43 1.44
CA PHE A 177 -4.46 -10.89 2.23
C PHE A 177 -3.10 -11.34 1.66
N GLY A 178 -2.18 -10.38 1.53
CA GLY A 178 -0.81 -10.61 1.05
C GLY A 178 -0.60 -10.24 -0.41
N SER A 179 0.65 -9.98 -0.78
CA SER A 179 1.07 -9.72 -2.16
C SER A 179 1.16 -10.99 -3.01
N ASP A 180 1.05 -12.16 -2.39
CA ASP A 180 1.18 -13.50 -2.96
C ASP A 180 -0.17 -14.15 -3.30
N ARG A 181 -1.24 -13.34 -3.42
CA ARG A 181 -2.60 -13.80 -3.79
C ARG A 181 -3.06 -13.33 -5.15
N LEU A 182 -2.24 -12.58 -5.90
CA LEU A 182 -2.65 -11.97 -7.16
C LEU A 182 -2.98 -13.00 -8.25
N GLU A 183 -2.21 -14.09 -8.33
CA GLU A 183 -2.50 -15.19 -9.28
C GLU A 183 -3.81 -15.91 -8.96
N LEU A 184 -4.03 -16.23 -7.68
CA LEU A 184 -5.28 -16.83 -7.21
C LEU A 184 -6.47 -15.91 -7.47
N LEU A 185 -6.31 -14.61 -7.17
CA LEU A 185 -7.31 -13.59 -7.46
C LEU A 185 -7.66 -13.59 -8.95
N GLY A 186 -6.65 -13.55 -9.84
CA GLY A 186 -6.84 -13.62 -11.29
C GLY A 186 -7.67 -14.83 -11.71
N SER A 187 -7.28 -16.02 -11.24
CA SER A 187 -8.01 -17.27 -11.52
C SER A 187 -9.50 -17.17 -11.13
N ILE A 188 -9.80 -16.60 -9.97
CA ILE A 188 -11.17 -16.47 -9.46
C ILE A 188 -12.00 -15.48 -10.27
N ILE A 189 -11.42 -14.35 -10.66
CA ILE A 189 -12.14 -13.30 -11.41
C ILE A 189 -12.09 -13.53 -12.94
N GLY A 190 -11.59 -14.67 -13.39
CA GLY A 190 -11.52 -15.03 -14.81
C GLY A 190 -10.42 -14.30 -15.59
N GLU A 191 -9.45 -13.73 -14.89
CA GLU A 191 -8.36 -12.93 -15.47
C GLU A 191 -7.04 -13.71 -15.51
N LYS A 192 -6.34 -13.64 -16.64
CA LYS A 192 -5.03 -14.28 -16.76
C LYS A 192 -3.97 -13.47 -16.04
N TRP A 193 -3.38 -14.04 -14.99
CA TRP A 193 -2.17 -13.53 -14.37
C TRP A 193 -0.99 -13.58 -15.35
N LEU A 194 -0.37 -12.43 -15.61
CA LEU A 194 0.74 -12.30 -16.55
C LEU A 194 2.12 -12.36 -15.87
N GLY A 195 2.16 -12.73 -14.59
CA GLY A 195 3.36 -12.68 -13.77
C GLY A 195 3.55 -11.33 -13.07
N PRO A 196 4.54 -11.25 -12.16
CA PRO A 196 4.77 -10.07 -11.32
C PRO A 196 5.30 -8.85 -12.10
N VAL A 197 5.85 -9.09 -13.29
CA VAL A 197 6.36 -8.08 -14.22
C VAL A 197 5.81 -8.41 -15.61
N PRO A 198 4.55 -8.05 -15.88
CA PRO A 198 3.93 -8.33 -17.16
C PRO A 198 4.69 -7.59 -18.26
N SER A 199 5.04 -8.29 -19.34
CA SER A 199 5.68 -7.62 -20.48
C SER A 199 4.71 -6.58 -21.06
N PRO A 200 5.17 -5.35 -21.34
CA PRO A 200 4.41 -4.45 -22.21
C PRO A 200 4.26 -5.20 -23.54
N LYS A 201 3.03 -5.60 -23.86
CA LYS A 201 2.64 -6.56 -24.90
C LYS A 201 3.60 -6.63 -26.12
N MET A 202 3.98 -7.85 -26.51
CA MET A 202 4.22 -8.18 -27.93
C MET A 202 2.91 -8.07 -28.71
#